data_AF-A0A968JCQ7-F1
#
_entry.id   AF-A0A968JCQ7-F1
#
_cell.length_a   1.000
_cell.length_b   1.000
_cell.length_c   1.000
_cell.angle_alpha   90.00
_cell.angle_beta   90.00
_cell.angle_gamma   90.00
#
_symmetry.space_group_name_H-M   'P 1'
#
loop_
_entity.id
_entity.type
_entity.pdbx_description
1 polymer ?
#
loop_
_entity_poly.entity_id
_entity_poly.type
_entity_poly.pdbx_seq_one_letter_code
_entity_poly.pdbx_strand_id
1 'polypeptide(L)'
;MMDVADLLIDLAQKGVKLSLEGDNLKIHAPKGSITPEIRKILVEAKQDIISWLKENGSYHQSYQIVLSHSENRPENIPLSFGQERLWDHIQLDPATSLYNLPLSYVIEGYLDEIALEKVYR
;
A
#
# COMPACT_ATOMS: atom_id res chain seq x y z
N MET A 1 -1.59 -5.46 29.60
CA MET A 1 -1.07 -4.22 29.00
C MET A 1 -1.20 -4.43 27.50
N MET A 2 -2.02 -3.66 26.81
CA MET A 2 -2.27 -3.88 25.37
C MET A 2 -1.04 -3.39 24.60
N ASP A 3 -0.52 -4.21 23.68
CA ASP A 3 0.61 -3.83 22.84
C ASP A 3 0.18 -2.71 21.87
N VAL A 4 1.11 -1.81 21.53
CA VAL A 4 0.86 -0.72 20.58
C VAL A 4 0.52 -1.28 19.20
N ALA A 5 1.14 -2.40 18.81
CA ALA A 5 0.83 -3.07 17.56
C ALA A 5 -0.63 -3.56 17.52
N ASP A 6 -1.10 -4.21 18.58
CA ASP A 6 -2.50 -4.67 18.69
C ASP A 6 -3.49 -3.50 18.63
N LEU A 7 -3.17 -2.39 19.31
CA LEU A 7 -3.97 -1.16 19.25
C LEU A 7 -4.07 -0.61 17.82
N LEU A 8 -2.95 -0.56 17.09
CA LEU A 8 -2.93 -0.06 15.71
C LEU A 8 -3.72 -0.98 14.77
N ILE A 9 -3.67 -2.30 14.97
CA ILE A 9 -4.46 -3.27 14.21
C ILE A 9 -5.96 -3.06 14.45
N ASP A 10 -6.38 -2.95 15.72
CA ASP A 10 -7.77 -2.72 16.10
C ASP A 10 -8.33 -1.40 15.52
N LEU A 11 -7.51 -0.34 15.54
CA LEU A 11 -7.88 0.95 14.95
C LEU A 11 -7.99 0.85 13.42
N ALA A 12 -7.06 0.17 12.77
CA ALA A 12 -7.08 -0.01 11.32
C ALA A 12 -8.31 -0.81 10.85
N GLN A 13 -8.71 -1.85 11.58
CA GLN A 13 -9.95 -2.60 11.32
C GLN A 13 -11.21 -1.73 11.44
N LYS A 14 -11.19 -0.73 12.32
CA LYS A 14 -12.26 0.28 12.47
C LYS A 14 -12.15 1.42 11.44
N GLY A 15 -11.22 1.33 10.50
CA GLY A 15 -10.98 2.34 9.47
C GLY A 15 -10.27 3.60 9.97
N VAL A 16 -9.70 3.56 11.18
CA VAL A 16 -8.91 4.65 11.76
C VAL A 16 -7.43 4.40 11.48
N LYS A 17 -6.86 5.18 10.57
CA LYS A 17 -5.44 5.12 10.20
C LYS A 17 -4.68 6.27 10.84
N LEU A 18 -3.48 5.99 11.34
CA LEU A 18 -2.58 6.97 11.94
C LEU A 18 -1.35 7.14 11.05
N SER A 19 -0.89 8.37 10.87
CA SER A 19 0.35 8.68 10.15
C SER A 19 1.11 9.81 10.83
N LEU A 20 2.42 9.89 10.61
CA LEU A 20 3.23 11.02 11.05
C LEU A 20 3.42 12.02 9.91
N GLU A 21 3.24 13.30 10.20
CA GLU A 21 3.67 14.41 9.34
C GLU A 21 4.65 15.26 10.14
N GLY A 22 5.95 15.03 9.91
CA GLY A 22 6.99 15.49 10.81
C GLY A 22 6.84 14.83 12.19
N ASP A 23 6.67 15.64 13.24
CA ASP A 23 6.44 15.19 14.61
C ASP A 23 4.95 15.14 15.00
N ASN A 24 4.04 15.48 14.10
CA ASN A 24 2.61 15.53 14.38
C ASN A 24 1.90 14.24 13.97
N LEU A 25 1.05 13.72 14.86
CA LEU A 25 0.20 12.57 14.60
C LEU A 25 -1.06 13.01 13.83
N LYS A 26 -1.19 12.58 12.58
CA LYS A 26 -2.38 12.72 11.74
C LYS A 26 -3.28 11.50 11.87
N ILE A 27 -4.59 11.75 11.89
CA ILE A 27 -5.63 10.73 12.00
C ILE A 27 -6.49 10.80 10.75
N HIS A 28 -6.53 9.71 9.97
CA HIS A 28 -7.48 9.50 8.88
C HIS A 28 -8.56 8.54 9.35
N ALA A 29 -9.78 9.04 9.47
CA ALA A 29 -10.89 8.27 9.99
C ALA A 29 -12.20 8.66 9.29
N PRO A 30 -13.11 7.71 9.01
CA PRO A 30 -14.44 8.04 8.52
C PRO A 30 -15.21 8.92 9.51
N LYS A 31 -16.20 9.67 9.02
CA LYS A 31 -17.00 10.56 9.89
C LYS A 31 -17.68 9.74 10.99
N GLY A 32 -17.53 10.17 12.25
CA GLY A 32 -18.16 9.56 13.41
C GLY A 32 -17.42 8.37 14.04
N SER A 33 -16.31 7.90 13.45
CA SER A 33 -15.56 6.77 14.02
C SER A 33 -14.58 7.16 15.13
N ILE A 34 -14.26 8.45 15.28
CA ILE A 34 -13.50 8.96 16.44
C ILE A 34 -14.48 9.19 17.59
N THR A 35 -14.78 8.12 18.31
CA THR A 35 -15.56 8.18 19.55
C THR A 35 -14.72 8.80 20.69
N PRO A 36 -15.35 9.31 21.76
CA PRO A 36 -14.63 9.82 22.93
C PRO A 36 -13.68 8.80 23.55
N GLU A 37 -14.03 7.52 23.49
CA GLU A 37 -13.21 6.40 23.96
C GLU A 37 -11.93 6.25 23.16
N ILE A 38 -12.04 6.24 21.82
CA ILE A 38 -10.89 6.17 20.91
C ILE A 38 -9.98 7.38 21.11
N ARG A 39 -10.56 8.58 21.26
CA ARG A 39 -9.78 9.79 21.55
C ARG A 39 -8.99 9.66 22.84
N LYS A 40 -9.58 9.13 23.91
CA LYS A 40 -8.88 8.94 25.19
C LYS A 40 -7.69 7.99 25.04
N ILE A 41 -7.90 6.85 24.38
CA ILE A 41 -6.84 5.86 24.14
C ILE A 41 -5.69 6.46 23.32
N LEU A 42 -6.00 7.22 22.26
CA LEU A 42 -4.99 7.88 21.42
C LEU A 42 -4.16 8.91 22.18
N VAL A 43 -4.74 9.59 23.17
CA VAL A 43 -4.02 10.56 24.01
C VAL A 43 -3.12 9.85 25.01
N GLU A 44 -3.60 8.79 25.65
CA GLU A 44 -2.84 8.00 26.63
C GLU A 44 -1.64 7.29 25.97
N ALA A 45 -1.84 6.68 24.80
CA ALA A 45 -0.81 5.94 24.06
C ALA A 45 0.00 6.80 23.07
N LYS A 46 -0.16 8.14 23.09
CA LYS A 46 0.38 9.03 22.04
C LYS A 46 1.90 8.86 21.83
N GLN A 47 2.67 8.82 22.90
CA GLN A 47 4.13 8.76 22.82
C GLN A 47 4.63 7.41 22.28
N ASP A 48 3.98 6.34 22.69
CA ASP A 48 4.33 4.99 22.25
C ASP A 48 3.97 4.80 20.77
N ILE A 49 2.81 5.32 20.34
CA ILE A 49 2.40 5.34 18.92
C ILE A 49 3.41 6.12 18.07
N ILE A 50 3.85 7.31 18.51
CA ILE A 50 4.82 8.11 17.76
C ILE A 50 6.16 7.37 17.64
N SER A 51 6.64 6.78 18.74
CA SER A 51 7.89 6.02 18.75
C SER A 51 7.80 4.81 17.81
N TRP A 52 6.72 4.04 17.90
CA TRP A 52 6.47 2.89 17.03
C TRP A 52 6.39 3.31 15.56
N LEU A 53 5.70 4.41 15.24
CA LEU A 53 5.60 4.94 13.88
C LEU A 53 6.94 5.51 13.36
N LYS A 54 7.83 6.01 14.22
CA LYS A 54 9.18 6.43 13.79
C LYS A 54 10.06 5.23 13.46
N GLU A 55 10.00 4.19 14.29
CA GLU A 55 10.77 2.96 14.09
C GLU A 55 10.26 2.15 12.89
N ASN A 56 8.93 2.05 12.73
CA ASN A 56 8.29 1.19 11.74
C ASN A 56 7.76 1.94 10.50
N GLY A 57 7.62 3.27 10.56
CA GLY A 57 7.09 4.09 9.47
C GLY A 57 8.03 4.22 8.26
N SER A 58 9.27 3.76 8.38
CA SER A 58 10.23 3.70 7.27
C SER A 58 9.80 2.76 6.15
N TYR A 59 8.84 1.85 6.38
CA TYR A 59 8.26 1.02 5.32
C TYR A 59 7.53 1.83 4.23
N HIS A 60 7.07 3.05 4.53
CA HIS A 60 6.41 3.93 3.55
C HIS A 60 7.34 4.96 2.90
N GLN A 61 8.54 5.18 3.43
CA GLN A 61 9.45 6.18 2.86
C GLN A 61 10.12 5.70 1.56
N SER A 62 10.18 4.38 1.34
CA SER A 62 10.70 3.76 0.11
C SER A 62 9.72 3.79 -1.07
N TYR A 63 8.45 4.15 -0.86
CA TYR A 63 7.46 4.34 -1.91
C TYR A 63 6.96 5.78 -1.91
N GLN A 64 7.86 6.76 -1.98
CA GLN A 64 7.48 8.00 -2.65
C GLN A 64 7.21 7.63 -4.11
N ILE A 65 5.95 7.31 -4.42
CA ILE A 65 5.48 7.27 -5.79
C ILE A 65 5.50 8.73 -6.24
N VAL A 66 6.65 9.16 -6.74
CA VAL A 66 6.73 10.36 -7.56
C VAL A 66 5.98 9.98 -8.83
N LEU A 67 4.69 10.34 -8.88
CA LEU A 67 3.94 10.35 -10.12
C LEU A 67 4.62 11.39 -11.01
N SER A 68 5.63 10.96 -11.77
CA SER A 68 6.24 11.81 -12.76
C SER A 68 5.14 12.16 -13.76
N HIS A 69 4.72 13.42 -13.74
CA HIS A 69 4.05 13.99 -14.89
C HIS A 69 4.94 13.69 -16.11
N SER A 70 4.34 13.22 -17.20
CA SER A 70 5.06 12.65 -18.35
C SER A 70 6.10 13.59 -18.96
N GLU A 71 6.03 14.89 -18.64
CA GLU A 71 6.94 15.95 -19.10
C GLU A 71 8.40 15.76 -18.67
N ASN A 72 8.70 14.98 -17.62
CA ASN A 72 10.07 14.71 -17.14
C ASN A 72 10.40 13.22 -17.04
N ARG A 73 9.81 12.38 -17.90
CA ARG A 73 10.18 10.96 -17.95
C ARG A 73 11.58 10.84 -18.58
N PRO A 74 12.59 10.30 -17.87
CA PRO A 74 13.91 10.12 -18.46
C PRO A 74 13.83 9.15 -19.64
N GLU A 75 14.62 9.41 -20.69
CA GLU A 75 14.66 8.54 -21.88
C GLU A 75 14.99 7.09 -21.53
N ASN A 76 15.86 6.91 -20.53
CA ASN A 76 16.23 5.60 -19.99
C ASN A 76 15.81 5.49 -18.52
N ILE A 77 14.84 4.62 -18.25
CA ILE A 77 14.44 4.23 -16.90
C ILE A 77 15.12 2.89 -16.60
N PRO A 78 16.04 2.81 -15.63
CA PRO A 78 16.64 1.54 -15.26
C PRO A 78 15.58 0.60 -14.70
N LEU A 79 15.76 -0.70 -14.94
CA LEU A 79 14.94 -1.72 -14.29
C LEU A 79 15.13 -1.62 -12.76
N SER A 80 14.04 -1.81 -12.03
CA SER A 80 14.15 -2.10 -10.60
C SER A 80 14.84 -3.44 -10.40
N PHE A 81 15.45 -3.65 -9.23
CA PHE A 81 16.09 -4.90 -8.87
C PHE A 81 15.19 -6.14 -9.08
N GLY A 82 13.89 -6.02 -8.76
CA GLY A 82 12.92 -7.11 -8.98
C GLY A 82 12.67 -7.40 -10.46
N GLN A 83 12.68 -6.38 -11.32
CA GLN A 83 12.53 -6.52 -12.77
C GLN A 83 13.79 -7.12 -13.40
N GLU A 84 14.98 -6.70 -12.98
CA GLU A 84 16.25 -7.27 -13.46
C GLU A 84 16.37 -8.75 -13.11
N ARG A 85 16.09 -9.11 -11.85
CA ARG A 85 16.08 -10.51 -11.42
C ARG A 85 15.08 -11.37 -12.20
N LEU A 86 13.88 -10.85 -12.46
CA LEU A 86 12.88 -11.55 -13.26
C LEU A 86 13.37 -11.76 -14.70
N TRP A 87 13.93 -10.72 -15.31
CA TRP A 87 14.45 -10.74 -16.67
C TRP A 87 15.57 -11.77 -16.82
N ASP A 88 16.56 -11.76 -15.93
CA ASP A 88 17.68 -12.71 -15.95
C ASP A 88 17.19 -14.14 -15.78
N HIS A 89 16.22 -14.37 -14.89
CA HIS A 89 15.67 -15.69 -14.64
C HIS A 89 14.93 -16.25 -15.86
N ILE A 90 14.14 -15.43 -16.56
CA ILE A 90 13.46 -15.82 -17.81
C ILE A 90 14.45 -16.17 -18.91
N GLN A 91 15.59 -15.50 -18.99
CA GLN A 91 16.63 -15.81 -19.98
C GLN A 91 17.33 -17.14 -19.71
N LEU A 92 17.52 -17.48 -18.44
CA LEU A 92 18.16 -18.74 -18.02
C LEU A 92 17.23 -19.95 -18.17
N ASP A 93 15.95 -19.80 -17.83
CA ASP A 93 14.94 -20.85 -17.96
C ASP A 93 13.65 -20.27 -18.56
N PRO A 94 13.53 -20.25 -19.90
CA PRO A 94 12.36 -19.67 -20.57
C PRO A 94 11.05 -20.42 -20.30
N ALA A 95 11.12 -21.68 -19.85
CA ALA A 95 9.95 -22.49 -19.53
C ALA A 95 9.49 -22.31 -18.07
N THR A 96 10.17 -21.47 -17.30
CA THR A 96 9.91 -21.30 -15.88
C THR A 96 8.53 -20.67 -15.63
N SER A 97 7.81 -21.23 -14.65
CA SER A 97 6.60 -20.60 -14.10
C SER A 97 6.89 -19.84 -12.79
N LEU A 98 8.17 -19.72 -12.42
CA LEU A 98 8.57 -18.95 -11.26
C LEU A 98 8.13 -17.50 -11.48
N TYR A 99 7.42 -16.92 -10.52
CA TYR A 99 6.75 -15.61 -10.59
C TYR A 99 5.41 -15.54 -11.34
N ASN A 100 4.94 -16.63 -11.94
CA ASN A 100 3.56 -16.70 -12.41
C ASN A 100 2.64 -17.12 -11.26
N LEU A 101 1.57 -16.38 -11.03
CA LEU A 101 0.46 -16.77 -10.16
C LEU A 101 -0.69 -17.26 -11.03
N PRO A 102 -0.80 -18.57 -11.32
CA PRO A 102 -1.85 -19.10 -12.17
C PRO A 102 -3.19 -19.02 -11.43
N LEU A 103 -3.93 -17.95 -11.71
CA LEU A 103 -5.29 -17.75 -11.25
C LEU A 103 -6.22 -17.79 -12.46
N SER A 104 -7.37 -18.45 -12.31
CA SER A 104 -8.42 -18.43 -13.32
C SER A 104 -9.74 -18.08 -12.65
N TYR A 105 -10.52 -17.24 -13.31
CA TYR A 105 -11.84 -16.83 -12.87
C TYR A 105 -12.82 -17.06 -14.02
N VAL A 106 -14.00 -17.58 -13.71
CA VAL A 106 -15.12 -17.62 -14.64
C VAL A 106 -16.08 -16.51 -14.24
N ILE A 107 -16.36 -15.62 -15.19
CA ILE A 107 -17.31 -14.53 -15.01
C ILE A 107 -18.50 -14.83 -15.92
N GLU A 108 -19.68 -14.95 -15.33
CA GLU A 108 -20.92 -15.23 -16.05
C GLU A 108 -21.76 -13.96 -16.17
N GLY A 109 -22.34 -13.72 -17.35
CA GLY A 109 -23.18 -12.54 -17.60
C GLY A 109 -23.12 -12.05 -19.04
N TYR A 110 -23.82 -10.97 -19.32
CA TYR A 110 -23.78 -10.31 -20.63
C TYR A 110 -22.48 -9.51 -20.77
N LEU A 111 -21.70 -9.80 -21.80
CA LEU A 111 -20.50 -9.05 -22.16
C LEU A 111 -20.83 -8.02 -23.25
N ASP A 112 -20.60 -6.74 -22.96
CA ASP A 112 -20.60 -5.69 -23.99
C ASP A 112 -19.22 -5.65 -24.67
N GLU A 113 -19.12 -6.36 -25.79
CA GLU A 113 -17.88 -6.47 -26.56
C GLU A 113 -17.37 -5.11 -27.08
N ILE A 114 -18.29 -4.21 -27.46
CA ILE A 114 -17.94 -2.88 -27.98
C ILE A 114 -17.37 -2.01 -26.85
N ALA A 115 -17.98 -2.06 -25.67
CA ALA A 115 -17.46 -1.37 -24.50
C ALA A 115 -16.10 -1.92 -24.09
N LEU A 116 -15.92 -3.25 -24.10
CA LEU A 116 -14.66 -3.90 -23.77
C LEU A 116 -13.54 -3.47 -24.74
N GLU A 117 -13.79 -3.49 -26.05
CA GLU A 117 -12.80 -3.10 -27.05
C GLU A 117 -12.36 -1.64 -26.86
N LYS A 118 -13.31 -0.75 -26.53
CA LYS A 118 -13.01 0.67 -26.32
C LYS A 118 -12.11 0.94 -25.13
N VAL A 119 -12.17 0.14 -24.06
CA VAL A 119 -11.37 0.36 -22.84
C VAL A 119 -10.02 -0.36 -22.86
N TYR A 120 -9.79 -1.27 -23.81
CA TYR A 120 -8.54 -2.06 -23.89
C TYR A 120 -7.42 -1.38 -24.70
N ARG A 121 -7.68 -0.23 -25.31
CA ARG A 121 -6.69 0.58 -26.06
C ARG A 121 -6.16 1.73 -25.23
#